data_AF-A0AAV2WE21-F1
#
_entry.id   AF-A0AAV2WE21-F1
#
_cell.length_a   1.000
_cell.length_b   1.000
_cell.length_c   1.000
_cell.angle_alpha   90.00
_cell.angle_beta   90.00
_cell.angle_gamma   90.00
#
_symmetry.space_group_name_H-M   'P 1'
#
loop_
_entity.id
_entity.type
_entity.pdbx_description
1 polymer ?
#
loop_
_entity_poly.entity_id
_entity_poly.type
_entity_poly.pdbx_seq_one_letter_code
_entity_poly.pdbx_strand_id
1 'polypeptide(L)'
;MQAAREVFSELGYDAATFQAIAVRSDLTRPAINHYFPSKRALYREVVDHTNAVVVQTGIERARSETTLLGRLSKFFAIAVQADSKDRSAAAFLVTSVLEAQRHPELSQDGHDPLASSREFVRWAVGAAVDTGELTADVDIDTVVEMLVALMWGMGFYSGYVGTHDRSEAVIAQLELLLANKLFRPVG
;
A
#
# COMPACT_ATOMS: atom_id res chain seq x y z
N MET A 1 0.36 -10.20 -14.73
CA MET A 1 0.09 -9.43 -13.49
C MET A 1 -0.01 -7.94 -13.73
N GLN A 2 1.02 -7.28 -14.30
CA GLN A 2 1.00 -5.84 -14.56
C GLN A 2 -0.23 -5.36 -15.36
N ALA A 3 -0.50 -5.95 -16.53
CA ALA A 3 -1.69 -5.58 -17.33
C ALA A 3 -3.02 -5.74 -16.58
N ALA A 4 -3.15 -6.76 -15.71
CA ALA A 4 -4.36 -6.95 -14.91
C ALA A 4 -4.48 -5.87 -13.82
N ARG A 5 -3.37 -5.56 -13.14
CA ARG A 5 -3.26 -4.49 -12.16
C ARG A 5 -3.64 -3.13 -12.75
N GLU A 6 -3.08 -2.78 -13.90
CA GLU A 6 -3.41 -1.56 -14.65
C GLU A 6 -4.90 -1.48 -14.93
N VAL A 7 -5.47 -2.52 -15.56
CA VAL A 7 -6.90 -2.57 -15.91
C VAL A 7 -7.78 -2.44 -14.66
N PHE A 8 -7.48 -3.13 -13.57
CA PHE A 8 -8.25 -3.00 -12.34
C PHE A 8 -8.10 -1.64 -11.66
N SER A 9 -6.90 -1.03 -11.69
CA SER A 9 -6.67 0.30 -11.13
C SER A 9 -7.34 1.42 -11.93
N GLU A 10 -7.48 1.24 -13.25
CA GLU A 10 -8.09 2.22 -14.16
C GLU A 10 -9.62 2.08 -14.21
N LEU A 11 -10.13 0.85 -14.28
CA LEU A 11 -11.55 0.58 -14.52
C LEU A 11 -12.33 0.20 -13.25
N GLY A 12 -11.64 -0.17 -12.18
CA GLY A 12 -12.25 -0.79 -11.00
C GLY A 12 -12.59 -2.27 -11.22
N TYR A 13 -13.05 -2.95 -10.16
CA TYR A 13 -13.31 -4.39 -10.22
C TYR A 13 -14.44 -4.74 -11.19
N ASP A 14 -15.55 -3.99 -11.16
CA ASP A 14 -16.75 -4.32 -11.93
C ASP A 14 -16.56 -4.20 -13.45
N ALA A 15 -16.01 -3.08 -13.91
CA ALA A 15 -15.83 -2.80 -15.33
C ALA A 15 -14.61 -3.53 -15.94
N ALA A 16 -13.66 -4.00 -15.12
CA ALA A 16 -12.55 -4.81 -15.59
C ALA A 16 -13.04 -6.14 -16.17
N THR A 17 -12.54 -6.48 -17.36
CA THR A 17 -12.88 -7.73 -18.06
C THR A 17 -11.62 -8.47 -18.49
N PHE A 18 -11.71 -9.80 -18.63
CA PHE A 18 -10.64 -10.59 -19.22
C PHE A 18 -10.31 -10.15 -20.64
N GLN A 19 -11.28 -9.60 -21.38
CA GLN A 19 -11.01 -9.04 -22.71
C GLN A 19 -10.12 -7.79 -22.63
N ALA A 20 -10.40 -6.86 -21.71
CA ALA A 20 -9.56 -5.68 -21.51
C ALA A 20 -8.13 -6.05 -21.11
N ILE A 21 -7.99 -7.04 -20.21
CA ILE A 21 -6.68 -7.54 -19.76
C ILE A 21 -5.95 -8.27 -20.90
N ALA A 22 -6.66 -9.07 -21.70
CA ALA A 22 -6.10 -9.76 -22.86
C ALA A 22 -5.51 -8.76 -23.87
N VAL A 23 -6.30 -7.74 -24.23
CA VAL A 23 -5.85 -6.66 -25.12
C VAL A 23 -4.60 -5.97 -24.56
N ARG A 24 -4.55 -5.70 -23.25
CA ARG A 24 -3.40 -5.00 -22.64
C ARG A 24 -2.15 -5.86 -22.46
N SER A 25 -2.32 -7.17 -22.28
CA SER A 25 -1.20 -8.11 -22.10
C SER A 25 -0.69 -8.72 -23.41
N ASP A 26 -1.28 -8.35 -24.56
CA ASP A 26 -1.05 -8.99 -25.86
C ASP A 26 -1.29 -10.51 -25.80
N LEU A 27 -2.24 -10.92 -24.96
CA LEU A 27 -2.69 -12.30 -24.82
C LEU A 27 -4.09 -12.47 -25.40
N THR A 28 -4.49 -13.71 -25.64
CA THR A 28 -5.86 -14.02 -26.00
C THR A 28 -6.72 -14.21 -24.74
N ARG A 29 -8.01 -13.89 -24.83
CA ARG A 29 -8.96 -14.14 -23.72
C ARG A 29 -8.99 -15.62 -23.29
N PRO A 30 -8.97 -16.61 -24.20
CA PRO A 30 -8.82 -18.02 -23.81
C PRO A 30 -7.55 -18.32 -23.00
N ALA A 31 -6.42 -17.68 -23.33
CA ALA A 31 -5.19 -17.86 -22.56
C ALA A 31 -5.35 -17.37 -21.12
N ILE A 32 -5.98 -16.21 -20.88
CA ILE A 32 -6.24 -15.72 -19.52
C ILE A 32 -7.19 -16.65 -18.75
N ASN A 33 -8.27 -17.10 -19.39
CA ASN A 33 -9.21 -18.07 -18.80
C ASN A 33 -8.54 -19.40 -18.42
N HIS A 34 -7.48 -19.80 -19.12
CA HIS A 34 -6.74 -21.01 -18.80
C HIS A 34 -6.00 -20.87 -17.45
N TYR A 35 -5.45 -19.69 -17.16
CA TYR A 35 -4.75 -19.43 -15.90
C TYR A 35 -5.69 -19.09 -14.74
N PHE A 36 -6.80 -18.40 -15.02
CA PHE A 36 -7.67 -17.86 -13.99
C PHE A 36 -9.11 -18.33 -14.18
N PRO A 37 -9.64 -19.15 -13.23
CA PRO A 37 -10.99 -19.71 -13.36
C PRO A 37 -12.10 -18.67 -13.18
N SER A 38 -11.79 -17.48 -12.63
CA SER A 38 -12.75 -16.38 -12.47
C SER A 38 -12.07 -15.03 -12.35
N LYS A 39 -12.82 -13.94 -12.57
CA LYS A 39 -12.35 -12.56 -12.34
C LYS A 39 -11.91 -12.34 -10.90
N ARG A 40 -12.65 -12.92 -9.94
CA ARG A 40 -12.32 -12.86 -8.51
C ARG A 40 -11.00 -13.56 -8.19
N ALA A 41 -10.76 -14.74 -8.79
CA ALA A 41 -9.50 -15.45 -8.60
C ALA A 41 -8.31 -14.67 -9.17
N LEU A 42 -8.45 -14.10 -10.38
CA LEU A 42 -7.43 -13.21 -10.94
C LEU A 42 -7.21 -11.98 -10.05
N TYR A 43 -8.28 -11.35 -9.56
CA TYR A 43 -8.17 -10.17 -8.72
C TYR A 43 -7.39 -10.44 -7.43
N ARG A 44 -7.73 -11.52 -6.71
CA ARG A 44 -7.03 -11.94 -5.48
C ARG A 44 -5.54 -12.18 -5.76
N GLU A 45 -5.22 -12.89 -6.83
CA GLU A 45 -3.83 -13.11 -7.24
C GLU A 45 -3.08 -11.80 -7.53
N VAL A 46 -3.76 -10.81 -8.14
CA VAL A 46 -3.16 -9.48 -8.37
C VAL A 46 -2.95 -8.73 -7.06
N VAL A 47 -3.84 -8.86 -6.07
CA VAL A 47 -3.65 -8.33 -4.70
C VAL A 47 -2.44 -8.97 -4.04
N ASP A 48 -2.39 -10.30 -3.99
CA ASP A 48 -1.31 -11.03 -3.33
C ASP A 48 0.04 -10.74 -3.98
N HIS A 49 0.10 -10.77 -5.32
CA HIS A 49 1.31 -10.42 -6.06
C HIS A 49 1.72 -8.97 -5.83
N THR A 50 0.78 -8.02 -5.76
CA THR A 50 1.10 -6.60 -5.51
C THR A 50 1.57 -6.37 -4.07
N ASN A 51 0.95 -7.04 -3.10
CA ASN A 51 1.38 -7.04 -1.71
C ASN A 51 2.79 -7.61 -1.56
N ALA A 52 3.09 -8.73 -2.22
CA ALA A 52 4.43 -9.33 -2.17
C ALA A 52 5.50 -8.38 -2.74
N VAL A 53 5.27 -7.78 -3.91
CA VAL A 53 6.30 -6.96 -4.56
C VAL A 53 6.48 -5.58 -3.93
N VAL A 54 5.41 -4.96 -3.41
CA VAL A 54 5.46 -3.60 -2.83
C VAL A 54 5.51 -3.64 -1.31
N VAL A 55 4.48 -4.21 -0.68
CA VAL A 55 4.28 -4.12 0.77
C VAL A 55 5.32 -4.95 1.51
N GLN A 56 5.51 -6.21 1.15
CA GLN A 56 6.47 -7.09 1.83
C GLN A 56 7.91 -6.63 1.61
N THR A 57 8.29 -6.25 0.38
CA THR A 57 9.60 -5.63 0.11
C THR A 57 9.82 -4.36 0.95
N GLY A 58 8.79 -3.51 1.08
CA GLY A 58 8.84 -2.31 1.91
C GLY A 58 9.04 -2.65 3.39
N ILE A 59 8.31 -3.63 3.90
CA ILE A 59 8.40 -4.12 5.28
C ILE A 59 9.80 -4.67 5.58
N GLU A 60 10.32 -5.56 4.72
CA GLU A 60 11.64 -6.17 4.89
C GLU A 60 12.74 -5.12 5.00
N ARG A 61 12.69 -4.09 4.14
CA ARG A 61 13.65 -2.99 4.15
C ARG A 61 13.43 -2.04 5.31
N ALA A 62 12.19 -1.81 5.72
CA ALA A 62 11.89 -0.97 6.88
C ALA A 62 12.37 -1.59 8.19
N ARG A 63 12.37 -2.92 8.31
CA ARG A 63 12.84 -3.63 9.51
C ARG A 63 14.31 -3.38 9.86
N SER A 64 15.13 -2.89 8.93
CA SER A 64 16.52 -2.51 9.24
C SER A 64 16.64 -1.22 10.05
N GLU A 65 15.56 -0.45 10.16
CA GLU A 65 15.52 0.82 10.89
C GLU A 65 15.19 0.60 12.38
N THR A 66 15.77 1.44 13.23
CA THR A 66 15.71 1.29 14.69
C THR A 66 14.60 2.10 15.36
N THR A 67 14.13 3.17 14.71
CA THR A 67 13.07 4.05 15.21
C THR A 67 11.75 3.82 14.46
N LEU A 68 10.61 4.10 15.10
CA LEU A 68 9.29 4.06 14.46
C LEU A 68 9.26 4.97 13.24
N LEU A 69 9.72 6.20 13.39
CA LEU A 69 9.77 7.16 12.28
C LEU A 69 10.65 6.63 11.15
N GLY A 70 11.85 6.10 11.46
CA GLY A 70 12.74 5.52 10.45
C GLY A 70 12.10 4.37 9.68
N ARG A 71 11.39 3.46 10.38
CA ARG A 71 10.67 2.35 9.76
C ARG A 71 9.58 2.83 8.79
N LEU A 72 8.76 3.79 9.22
CA LEU A 72 7.69 4.36 8.39
C LEU A 72 8.26 5.10 7.17
N SER A 73 9.26 5.95 7.38
CA SER A 73 10.04 6.63 6.34
C SER A 73 10.56 5.68 5.27
N LYS A 74 11.25 4.62 5.72
CA LYS A 74 11.84 3.63 4.83
C LYS A 74 10.78 2.88 4.03
N PHE A 75 9.67 2.51 4.67
CA PHE A 75 8.54 1.90 3.98
C PHE A 75 8.00 2.82 2.87
N PHE A 76 7.76 4.10 3.18
CA PHE A 76 7.25 5.07 2.21
C PHE A 76 8.21 5.31 1.04
N ALA A 77 9.51 5.44 1.31
CA ALA A 77 10.51 5.61 0.27
C ALA A 77 10.53 4.41 -0.71
N ILE A 78 10.38 3.19 -0.20
CA ILE A 78 10.31 1.99 -1.04
C ILE A 78 9.01 1.94 -1.86
N ALA A 79 7.88 2.32 -1.25
CA ALA A 79 6.61 2.39 -1.97
C ALA A 79 6.66 3.40 -3.13
N VAL A 80 7.26 4.57 -2.92
CA VAL A 80 7.44 5.60 -3.98
C VAL A 80 8.47 5.18 -5.03
N GLN A 81 9.56 4.50 -4.65
CA GLN A 81 10.49 3.96 -5.63
C GLN A 81 9.86 2.84 -6.48
N ALA A 82 9.01 2.00 -5.90
CA ALA A 82 8.27 1.00 -6.65
C ALA A 82 7.31 1.65 -7.66
N ASP A 83 6.66 2.75 -7.27
CA ASP A 83 5.80 3.58 -8.13
C ASP A 83 6.55 4.13 -9.35
N SER A 84 7.83 4.53 -9.20
CA SER A 84 8.66 5.00 -10.34
C SER A 84 8.80 3.97 -11.46
N LYS A 85 8.72 2.68 -11.12
CA LYS A 85 8.84 1.56 -12.07
C LYS A 85 7.49 1.08 -12.56
N ASP A 86 6.47 1.12 -11.70
CA ASP A 86 5.10 0.73 -12.01
C ASP A 86 4.11 1.48 -11.11
N ARG A 87 3.61 2.61 -11.59
CA ARG A 87 2.63 3.45 -10.90
C ARG A 87 1.30 2.73 -10.63
N SER A 88 0.99 1.72 -11.43
CA SER A 88 -0.23 0.94 -11.24
C SER A 88 -0.20 0.15 -9.93
N ALA A 89 0.97 -0.10 -9.33
CA ALA A 89 1.08 -0.84 -8.08
C ALA A 89 0.54 -0.04 -6.88
N ALA A 90 0.97 1.21 -6.72
CA ALA A 90 0.43 2.08 -5.68
C ALA A 90 -1.06 2.38 -5.92
N ALA A 91 -1.43 2.67 -7.17
CA ALA A 91 -2.82 2.90 -7.54
C ALA A 91 -3.71 1.69 -7.22
N PHE A 92 -3.25 0.48 -7.53
CA PHE A 92 -3.99 -0.75 -7.28
C PHE A 92 -4.10 -1.10 -5.79
N LEU A 93 -3.07 -0.86 -4.98
CA LEU A 93 -3.17 -1.04 -3.51
C LEU A 93 -4.24 -0.13 -2.91
N VAL A 94 -4.40 1.08 -3.45
CA VAL A 94 -5.40 2.03 -2.98
C VAL A 94 -6.80 1.62 -3.45
N THR A 95 -6.96 1.29 -4.72
CA THR A 95 -8.26 0.86 -5.24
C THR A 95 -8.70 -0.46 -4.63
N SER A 96 -7.78 -1.36 -4.29
CA SER A 96 -8.17 -2.65 -3.72
C SER A 96 -8.85 -2.52 -2.36
N VAL A 97 -8.45 -1.54 -1.55
CA VAL A 97 -9.15 -1.18 -0.31
C VAL A 97 -10.57 -0.69 -0.62
N LEU A 98 -10.73 0.21 -1.58
CA LEU A 98 -12.05 0.74 -1.96
C LEU A 98 -12.97 -0.33 -2.55
N GLU A 99 -12.43 -1.19 -3.40
CA GLU A 99 -13.17 -2.31 -4.00
C GLU A 99 -13.56 -3.35 -2.94
N ALA A 100 -12.70 -3.63 -1.96
CA ALA A 100 -13.05 -4.50 -0.83
C ALA A 100 -14.17 -3.93 0.05
N GLN A 101 -14.30 -2.60 0.15
CA GLN A 101 -15.45 -1.97 0.83
C GLN A 101 -16.75 -2.08 0.01
N ARG A 102 -16.66 -2.04 -1.32
CA ARG A 102 -17.81 -2.18 -2.23
C ARG A 102 -18.26 -3.63 -2.38
N HIS A 103 -17.30 -4.54 -2.36
CA HIS A 103 -17.43 -5.97 -2.62
C HIS A 103 -16.77 -6.74 -1.45
N PRO A 104 -17.46 -6.91 -0.31
CA PRO A 104 -16.89 -7.53 0.88
C PRO A 104 -16.33 -8.94 0.65
N GLU A 105 -16.81 -9.67 -0.36
CA GLU A 105 -16.29 -10.98 -0.75
C GLU A 105 -14.85 -10.95 -1.30
N LEU A 106 -14.33 -9.76 -1.65
CA LEU A 106 -12.95 -9.58 -2.10
C LEU A 106 -11.95 -9.61 -0.93
N SER A 107 -12.35 -9.18 0.28
CA SER A 107 -11.51 -9.19 1.49
C SER A 107 -11.73 -10.41 2.39
N GLN A 108 -12.67 -11.29 2.04
CA GLN A 108 -12.88 -12.56 2.74
C GLN A 108 -11.70 -13.54 2.55
N ASP A 109 -11.68 -14.58 3.38
CA ASP A 109 -10.70 -15.67 3.30
C ASP A 109 -9.24 -15.22 3.48
N GLY A 110 -8.99 -14.14 4.22
CA GLY A 110 -7.64 -13.64 4.50
C GLY A 110 -7.06 -12.69 3.45
N HIS A 111 -7.86 -12.23 2.49
CA HIS A 111 -7.41 -11.32 1.42
C HIS A 111 -7.65 -9.84 1.77
N ASP A 112 -7.62 -9.45 3.05
CA ASP A 112 -7.71 -8.03 3.43
C ASP A 112 -6.48 -7.28 2.89
N PRO A 113 -6.66 -6.31 1.97
CA PRO A 113 -5.54 -5.58 1.37
C PRO A 113 -4.69 -4.81 2.39
N LEU A 114 -5.25 -4.48 3.56
CA LEU A 114 -4.54 -3.75 4.61
C LEU A 114 -3.88 -4.65 5.66
N ALA A 115 -4.11 -5.97 5.64
CA ALA A 115 -3.65 -6.87 6.71
C ALA A 115 -2.13 -6.80 6.92
N SER A 116 -1.35 -6.91 5.83
CA SER A 116 0.13 -6.85 5.91
C SER A 116 0.64 -5.51 6.44
N SER A 117 0.05 -4.40 6.00
CA SER A 117 0.44 -3.06 6.49
C SER A 117 0.06 -2.88 7.96
N ARG A 118 -1.13 -3.32 8.37
CA ARG A 118 -1.57 -3.28 9.78
C ARG A 118 -0.67 -4.11 10.69
N GLU A 119 -0.31 -5.32 10.26
CA GLU A 119 0.60 -6.19 11.01
C GLU A 119 1.97 -5.54 11.19
N PHE A 120 2.52 -4.97 10.11
CA PHE A 120 3.80 -4.25 10.18
C PHE A 120 3.75 -3.03 11.10
N VAL A 121 2.72 -2.18 10.97
CA VAL A 121 2.58 -0.98 11.82
C VAL A 121 2.41 -1.37 13.27
N ARG A 122 1.58 -2.38 13.58
CA ARG A 122 1.41 -2.89 14.95
C ARG A 122 2.73 -3.39 15.54
N TRP A 123 3.49 -4.16 14.77
CA TRP A 123 4.83 -4.57 15.18
C TRP A 123 5.77 -3.38 15.43
N ALA A 124 5.78 -2.40 14.53
CA ALA A 124 6.66 -1.24 14.64
C ALA A 124 6.32 -0.35 15.86
N VAL A 125 5.02 -0.16 16.14
CA VAL A 125 4.51 0.58 17.30
C VAL A 125 4.85 -0.18 18.60
N GLY A 126 4.62 -1.49 18.65
CA GLY A 126 4.98 -2.30 19.82
C GLY A 126 6.47 -2.21 20.14
N ALA A 127 7.32 -2.35 19.11
CA ALA A 127 8.76 -2.20 19.28
C ALA A 127 9.18 -0.78 19.72
N ALA A 128 8.43 0.26 19.36
CA ALA A 128 8.69 1.63 19.80
C ALA A 128 8.28 1.87 21.27
N VAL A 129 7.25 1.17 21.74
CA VAL A 129 6.88 1.16 23.17
C VAL A 129 7.96 0.42 23.98
N ASP A 130 8.41 -0.74 23.50
CA ASP A 130 9.43 -1.55 24.18
C ASP A 130 10.78 -0.81 24.33
N THR A 131 11.14 0.03 23.36
CA THR A 131 12.36 0.85 23.41
C THR A 131 12.19 2.19 24.13
N GLY A 132 10.96 2.54 24.54
CA GLY A 132 10.63 3.82 25.16
C GLY A 132 10.59 5.02 24.20
N GLU A 133 10.56 4.78 22.89
CA GLU A 133 10.34 5.84 21.88
C GLU A 133 8.89 6.37 21.94
N LEU A 134 7.93 5.47 22.18
CA LEU A 134 6.55 5.83 22.51
C LEU A 134 6.29 5.56 24.00
N THR A 135 5.43 6.38 24.60
CA THR A 135 5.03 6.21 26.00
C THR A 135 4.09 4.99 26.12
N ALA A 136 4.20 4.24 27.21
CA ALA A 136 3.42 3.00 27.40
C ALA A 136 1.92 3.24 27.68
N ASP A 137 1.51 4.50 27.87
CA ASP A 137 0.12 4.92 28.07
C ASP A 137 -0.63 5.24 26.76
N VAL A 138 0.03 5.13 25.61
CA VAL A 138 -0.64 5.32 24.31
C VAL A 138 -1.64 4.20 24.03
N ASP A 139 -2.77 4.56 23.44
CA ASP A 139 -3.69 3.60 22.84
C ASP A 139 -3.06 3.05 21.54
N ILE A 140 -2.42 1.88 21.65
CA ILE A 140 -1.71 1.23 20.56
C ILE A 140 -2.63 1.00 19.36
N ASP A 141 -3.85 0.51 19.57
CA ASP A 141 -4.74 0.19 18.45
C ASP A 141 -5.17 1.45 17.70
N THR A 142 -5.46 2.54 18.42
CA THR A 142 -5.74 3.84 17.80
C THR A 142 -4.53 4.41 17.07
N VAL A 143 -3.32 4.29 17.62
CA VAL A 143 -2.08 4.72 16.96
C VAL A 143 -1.84 3.90 15.67
N VAL A 144 -2.07 2.60 15.71
CA VAL A 144 -1.93 1.72 14.54
C VAL A 144 -2.89 2.14 13.43
N GLU A 145 -4.18 2.33 13.73
CA GLU A 145 -5.15 2.73 12.70
C GLU A 145 -4.88 4.14 12.16
N MET A 146 -4.44 5.09 13.01
CA MET A 146 -3.99 6.42 12.57
C MET A 146 -2.81 6.32 11.58
N LEU A 147 -1.79 5.51 11.89
CA LEU A 147 -0.63 5.33 11.03
C LEU A 147 -0.98 4.59 9.74
N VAL A 148 -1.89 3.61 9.78
CA VAL A 148 -2.39 2.91 8.58
C VAL A 148 -3.19 3.87 7.70
N ALA A 149 -4.03 4.73 8.28
CA ALA A 149 -4.75 5.76 7.52
C ALA A 149 -3.78 6.75 6.84
N LEU A 150 -2.72 7.17 7.54
CA LEU A 150 -1.64 7.99 6.98
C LEU A 150 -0.94 7.25 5.83
N MET A 151 -0.63 5.96 6.00
CA MET A 151 0.02 5.17 4.96
C MET A 151 -0.85 5.06 3.70
N TRP A 152 -2.14 4.80 3.87
CA TRP A 152 -3.08 4.71 2.77
C TRP A 152 -3.24 6.06 2.04
N GLY A 153 -3.28 7.17 2.79
CA GLY A 153 -3.29 8.52 2.23
C GLY A 153 -2.06 8.82 1.37
N MET A 154 -0.87 8.37 1.80
CA MET A 154 0.35 8.48 1.01
C MET A 154 0.33 7.59 -0.25
N GLY A 155 -0.16 6.36 -0.13
CA GLY A 155 -0.38 5.49 -1.29
C GLY A 155 -1.31 6.12 -2.33
N PHE A 156 -2.42 6.72 -1.89
CA PHE A 156 -3.35 7.45 -2.75
C PHE A 156 -2.66 8.64 -3.43
N TYR A 157 -1.93 9.44 -2.66
CA TYR A 157 -1.21 10.59 -3.20
C TYR A 157 -0.24 10.16 -4.30
N SER A 158 0.61 9.16 -4.07
CA SER A 158 1.57 8.70 -5.08
C SER A 158 0.93 8.05 -6.30
N GLY A 159 -0.09 7.21 -6.10
CA GLY A 159 -0.76 6.50 -7.17
C GLY A 159 -1.58 7.42 -8.10
N TYR A 160 -2.20 8.48 -7.57
CA TYR A 160 -3.19 9.28 -8.31
C TYR A 160 -2.88 10.77 -8.44
N VAL A 161 -2.18 11.38 -7.49
CA VAL A 161 -2.09 12.85 -7.39
C VAL A 161 -0.67 13.36 -7.66
N GLY A 162 0.30 12.91 -6.89
CA GLY A 162 1.68 13.35 -6.93
C GLY A 162 2.49 12.63 -8.00
N THR A 163 3.38 13.35 -8.66
CA THR A 163 4.48 12.72 -9.41
C THR A 163 5.46 12.03 -8.45
N HIS A 164 6.37 11.22 -8.98
CA HIS A 164 7.42 10.59 -8.20
C HIS A 164 8.18 11.61 -7.31
N ASP A 165 8.78 12.63 -7.93
CA ASP A 165 9.58 13.65 -7.23
C ASP A 165 8.75 14.42 -6.20
N ARG A 166 7.46 14.65 -6.49
CA ARG A 166 6.57 15.32 -5.55
C ARG A 166 6.20 14.41 -4.39
N SER A 167 6.01 13.12 -4.63
CA SER A 167 5.74 12.13 -3.58
C SER A 167 6.92 12.00 -2.63
N GLU A 168 8.16 11.93 -3.15
CA GLU A 168 9.37 11.94 -2.33
C GLU A 168 9.45 13.21 -1.47
N ALA A 169 9.19 14.38 -2.06
CA ALA A 169 9.19 15.64 -1.32
C ALA A 169 8.12 15.68 -0.22
N VAL A 170 6.91 15.15 -0.47
CA VAL A 170 5.84 15.08 0.54
C VAL A 170 6.22 14.15 1.68
N ILE A 171 6.81 12.98 1.40
CA ILE A 171 7.33 12.07 2.44
C ILE A 171 8.35 12.82 3.31
N ALA A 172 9.32 13.49 2.70
CA ALA A 172 10.34 14.23 3.45
C ALA A 172 9.72 15.31 4.36
N GLN A 173 8.66 15.99 3.94
CA GLN A 173 7.95 16.94 4.81
C GLN A 173 7.17 16.24 5.93
N LEU A 174 6.52 15.10 5.65
CA LEU A 174 5.84 14.30 6.66
C LEU A 174 6.82 13.82 7.73
N GLU A 175 8.03 13.43 7.36
CA GLU A 175 9.08 13.04 8.33
C GLU A 175 9.45 14.19 9.26
N LEU A 176 9.64 15.39 8.70
CA LEU A 176 9.92 16.57 9.51
C LEU A 176 8.72 16.92 10.40
N LEU A 177 7.49 16.71 9.94
CA LEU A 177 6.28 16.94 10.72
C LEU A 177 6.23 16.00 11.93
N LEU A 178 6.40 14.69 11.69
CA LEU A 178 6.35 13.65 12.71
C LEU A 178 7.52 13.76 13.69
N ALA A 179 8.68 14.23 13.23
CA ALA A 179 9.82 14.53 14.09
C ALA A 179 9.68 15.85 14.88
N ASN A 180 8.54 16.56 14.76
CA ASN A 180 8.31 17.88 15.33
C ASN A 180 9.37 18.92 14.91
N LYS A 181 9.94 18.78 13.71
CA LYS A 181 10.99 19.66 13.14
C LYS A 181 10.45 20.73 12.19
N LEU A 182 9.16 20.65 11.81
CA LEU A 182 8.51 21.68 10.99
C LEU A 182 8.04 22.90 11.79
N PHE A 183 7.71 22.70 13.07
CA PHE A 183 7.21 23.76 13.91
C PHE A 183 8.36 24.59 14.47
N ARG A 184 8.21 25.91 14.45
CA ARG A 184 9.07 26.79 15.25
C ARG A 184 8.47 26.88 16.65
N PRO A 185 9.28 26.86 17.72
CA PRO A 185 8.77 27.17 19.05
C PRO A 185 8.13 28.56 19.03
N VAL A 186 6.89 28.67 19.46
CA VAL A 186 6.29 29.97 19.76
C VAL A 186 6.84 30.37 21.13
N GLY A 187 7.69 31.39 21.13
CA GLY A 187 8.23 32.00 22.35
C GLY A 187 7.21 32.89 23.05
#